data_AF-A0A8S1MQQ1-F1
#
_entry.id   AF-A0A8S1MQQ1-F1
#
_cell.length_a   1.000
_cell.length_b   1.000
_cell.length_c   1.000
_cell.angle_alpha   90.00
_cell.angle_beta   90.00
_cell.angle_gamma   90.00
#
_symmetry.space_group_name_H-M   'P 1'
#
loop_
_entity.id
_entity.type
_entity.pdbx_description
1 polymer ?
#
loop_
_entity_poly.entity_id
_entity_poly.type
_entity_poly.pdbx_seq_one_letter_code
_entity_poly.pdbx_strand_id
1 'polypeptide(L)'
;MAKDSSTTQSYLITLLDGTGSMHREYLAIVDAHNYVFDSLGQQQKKCQWEESLYDFLPFKSAGIGNITTTFRIIFEQLLNTQNPKNITILFISDGQEPFDLNQLQGLIEKMKQNYLIQFISLAVGQSFPNTISNILRNCIHNQNSSCPALFEYRRRDAPYGEIKEEFINIFQKIKQLLCVKANHFQLNQPVYQTIASKKTTMTVAPGEPFIQVNDGSNQKIILEGEELKPTVNPVDISQLISNSVQQKIIETAANQESNYAQSFQEMKTYCYSIIQKDFKMKN
;
A
#
# COMPACT_ATOMS: atom_id res chain seq x y z
N MET A 1 14.93 1.30 15.54
CA MET A 1 13.54 1.02 15.10
C MET A 1 12.65 2.10 15.67
N ALA A 2 11.62 2.55 14.94
CA ALA A 2 10.65 3.47 15.50
C ALA A 2 9.85 2.82 16.63
N LYS A 3 9.39 3.59 17.62
CA LYS A 3 8.55 3.07 18.73
C LYS A 3 7.28 2.38 18.19
N ASP A 4 6.69 1.50 18.98
CA ASP A 4 5.33 1.05 18.70
C ASP A 4 4.32 2.14 19.08
N SER A 5 3.28 2.28 18.26
CA SER A 5 2.18 3.23 18.48
C SER A 5 0.90 2.47 18.84
N SER A 6 -0.09 3.18 19.38
CA SER A 6 -1.45 2.67 19.45
C SER A 6 -1.95 2.25 18.07
N THR A 7 -2.79 1.21 18.05
CA THR A 7 -3.52 0.79 16.85
C THR A 7 -4.81 1.60 16.75
N THR A 8 -5.20 1.92 15.52
CA THR A 8 -6.46 2.57 15.21
C THR A 8 -7.13 1.85 14.04
N GLN A 9 -8.46 1.83 14.04
CA GLN A 9 -9.21 1.41 12.88
C GLN A 9 -9.02 2.45 11.77
N SER A 10 -8.63 1.99 10.58
CA SER A 10 -8.49 2.80 9.38
C SER A 10 -9.86 3.10 8.75
N TYR A 11 -9.98 4.28 8.14
CA TYR A 11 -11.15 4.65 7.33
C TYR A 11 -11.12 3.90 5.99
N LEU A 12 -12.08 3.02 5.75
CA LEU A 12 -12.09 2.15 4.56
C LEU A 12 -12.76 2.85 3.37
N ILE A 13 -12.02 3.05 2.29
CA ILE A 13 -12.58 3.48 1.00
C ILE A 13 -12.55 2.29 0.06
N THR A 14 -13.71 1.81 -0.36
CA THR A 14 -13.81 0.75 -1.35
C THR A 14 -14.17 1.34 -2.70
N LEU A 15 -13.34 1.06 -3.71
CA LEU A 15 -13.51 1.43 -5.11
C LEU A 15 -13.79 0.16 -5.92
N LEU A 16 -15.05 -0.09 -6.22
CA LEU A 16 -15.49 -1.25 -6.99
C LEU A 16 -15.66 -0.87 -8.47
N ASP A 17 -15.01 -1.60 -9.34
CA ASP A 17 -15.16 -1.44 -10.78
C ASP A 17 -16.61 -1.67 -11.23
N GLY A 18 -17.21 -0.63 -11.80
CA GLY A 18 -18.60 -0.58 -12.26
C GLY A 18 -18.78 -0.91 -13.73
N THR A 19 -17.74 -1.38 -14.42
CA THR A 19 -17.79 -1.75 -15.83
C THR A 19 -18.56 -3.05 -16.08
N GLY A 20 -19.05 -3.23 -17.30
CA GLY A 20 -19.82 -4.42 -17.69
C GLY A 20 -19.08 -5.75 -17.55
N SER A 21 -17.74 -5.75 -17.58
CA SER A 21 -16.92 -6.96 -17.39
C SER A 21 -17.09 -7.58 -15.99
N MET A 22 -17.45 -6.75 -15.00
CA MET A 22 -17.65 -7.14 -13.61
C MET A 22 -19.08 -7.65 -13.32
N HIS A 23 -19.99 -7.61 -14.31
CA HIS A 23 -21.43 -7.86 -14.10
C HIS A 23 -21.72 -9.17 -13.34
N ARG A 24 -20.98 -10.24 -13.67
CA ARG A 24 -21.17 -11.57 -13.08
C ARG A 24 -20.90 -11.56 -11.56
N GLU A 25 -19.81 -10.95 -11.15
CA GLU A 25 -19.36 -10.96 -9.76
C GLU A 25 -19.94 -9.81 -8.94
N TYR A 26 -20.39 -8.74 -9.60
CA TYR A 26 -20.70 -7.46 -8.97
C TYR A 26 -21.63 -7.57 -7.76
N LEU A 27 -22.79 -8.22 -7.93
CA LEU A 27 -23.76 -8.37 -6.84
C LEU A 27 -23.22 -9.27 -5.72
N ALA A 28 -22.40 -10.27 -6.03
CA ALA A 28 -21.80 -11.11 -5.01
C ALA A 28 -20.74 -10.34 -4.20
N ILE A 29 -19.98 -9.46 -4.87
CA ILE A 29 -19.01 -8.56 -4.24
C ILE A 29 -19.73 -7.58 -3.31
N VAL A 30 -20.79 -6.91 -3.78
CA VAL A 30 -21.55 -5.94 -2.95
C VAL A 30 -22.15 -6.62 -1.72
N ASP A 31 -22.77 -7.78 -1.91
CA ASP A 31 -23.37 -8.54 -0.80
C ASP A 31 -22.32 -9.01 0.22
N ALA A 32 -21.19 -9.55 -0.25
CA ALA A 32 -20.09 -9.95 0.61
C ALA A 32 -19.49 -8.75 1.35
N HIS A 33 -19.35 -7.61 0.67
CA HIS A 33 -18.83 -6.37 1.24
C HIS A 33 -19.73 -5.89 2.38
N ASN A 34 -21.03 -5.78 2.13
CA ASN A 34 -22.00 -5.36 3.14
C ASN A 34 -21.98 -6.31 4.34
N TYR A 35 -21.99 -7.62 4.10
CA TYR A 35 -21.91 -8.62 5.16
C TYR A 35 -20.68 -8.45 6.08
N VAL A 36 -19.51 -8.13 5.50
CA VAL A 36 -18.26 -8.04 6.26
C VAL A 36 -18.02 -6.64 6.85
N PHE A 37 -18.36 -5.57 6.12
CA PHE A 37 -17.93 -4.21 6.42
C PHE A 37 -19.06 -3.27 6.89
N ASP A 38 -20.34 -3.65 6.84
CA ASP A 38 -21.43 -2.76 7.30
C ASP A 38 -21.27 -2.32 8.76
N SER A 39 -20.67 -3.17 9.60
CA SER A 39 -20.36 -2.84 10.99
C SER A 39 -19.43 -1.63 11.16
N LEU A 40 -18.73 -1.19 10.10
CA LEU A 40 -17.89 0.02 10.14
C LEU A 40 -18.71 1.31 10.16
N GLY A 41 -20.01 1.27 9.79
CA GLY A 41 -20.88 2.45 9.81
C GLY A 41 -20.29 3.62 9.02
N GLN A 42 -20.08 4.76 9.68
CA GLN A 42 -19.50 5.97 9.08
C GLN A 42 -17.98 5.91 8.88
N GLN A 43 -17.29 4.85 9.31
CA GLN A 43 -15.85 4.66 9.10
C GLN A 43 -15.51 4.03 7.74
N GLN A 44 -16.39 4.22 6.75
CA GLN A 44 -16.17 3.75 5.39
C GLN A 44 -16.83 4.64 4.34
N LYS A 45 -16.33 4.53 3.11
CA LYS A 45 -16.93 5.04 1.89
C LYS A 45 -16.98 3.94 0.85
N LYS A 46 -18.15 3.76 0.23
CA LYS A 46 -18.41 2.72 -0.77
C LYS A 46 -18.71 3.41 -2.09
N CYS A 47 -17.82 3.27 -3.07
CA CYS A 47 -18.04 3.83 -4.39
C CYS A 47 -17.80 2.80 -5.47
N GLN A 48 -18.67 2.77 -6.47
CA GLN A 48 -18.33 2.18 -7.74
C GLN A 48 -17.73 3.25 -8.66
N TRP A 49 -16.89 2.83 -9.60
CA TRP A 49 -16.22 3.75 -10.51
C TRP A 49 -16.36 3.33 -11.96
N GLU A 50 -16.43 4.36 -12.82
CA GLU A 50 -16.45 4.27 -14.29
C GLU A 50 -15.72 5.52 -14.84
N GLU A 51 -16.41 6.40 -15.58
CA GLU A 51 -15.96 7.77 -15.86
C GLU A 51 -16.07 8.71 -14.65
N SER A 52 -16.91 8.36 -13.68
CA SER A 52 -17.18 9.11 -12.44
C SER A 52 -17.35 8.16 -11.25
N LEU A 53 -17.50 8.72 -10.05
CA LEU A 53 -17.78 7.96 -8.82
C LEU A 53 -19.28 7.93 -8.53
N TYR A 54 -19.81 6.75 -8.22
CA TYR A 54 -21.21 6.53 -7.83
C TYR A 54 -21.28 5.66 -6.58
N ASP A 55 -22.44 5.61 -5.93
CA ASP A 55 -22.70 4.62 -4.89
C ASP A 55 -22.66 3.20 -5.48
N PHE A 56 -22.33 2.17 -4.69
CA PHE A 56 -22.31 0.77 -5.13
C PHE A 56 -23.58 0.30 -5.85
N LEU A 57 -24.73 0.86 -5.52
CA LEU A 57 -26.00 0.49 -6.12
C LEU A 57 -26.72 1.74 -6.64
N PRO A 58 -27.41 1.66 -7.78
CA PRO A 58 -27.51 0.49 -8.68
C PRO A 58 -26.23 0.25 -9.50
N PHE A 59 -25.96 -1.00 -9.88
CA PHE A 59 -24.83 -1.34 -10.79
C PHE A 59 -24.98 -0.57 -12.11
N LYS A 60 -23.94 0.19 -12.49
CA LYS A 60 -23.99 1.04 -13.68
C LYS A 60 -23.79 0.29 -14.99
N SER A 61 -23.02 -0.82 -14.96
CA SER A 61 -22.71 -1.62 -16.15
C SER A 61 -22.12 -0.78 -17.29
N ALA A 62 -21.22 0.13 -16.97
CA ALA A 62 -20.65 1.06 -17.94
C ALA A 62 -19.75 0.35 -18.97
N GLY A 63 -19.63 0.94 -20.15
CA GLY A 63 -18.81 0.35 -21.23
C GLY A 63 -17.30 0.48 -21.02
N ILE A 64 -16.84 1.56 -20.37
CA ILE A 64 -15.41 1.86 -20.17
C ILE A 64 -15.22 2.53 -18.80
N GLY A 65 -14.23 2.08 -18.03
CA GLY A 65 -13.80 2.74 -16.80
C GLY A 65 -12.54 3.59 -16.99
N ASN A 66 -12.24 4.46 -16.02
CA ASN A 66 -11.00 5.26 -16.02
C ASN A 66 -10.37 5.33 -14.63
N ILE A 67 -9.30 4.56 -14.43
CA ILE A 67 -8.57 4.47 -13.15
C ILE A 67 -7.98 5.82 -12.77
N THR A 68 -7.35 6.52 -13.72
CA THR A 68 -6.73 7.83 -13.49
C THR A 68 -7.75 8.85 -12.97
N THR A 69 -8.90 8.97 -13.63
CA THR A 69 -9.95 9.91 -13.24
C THR A 69 -10.55 9.54 -11.89
N THR A 70 -10.76 8.25 -11.62
CA THR A 70 -11.26 7.72 -10.34
C THR A 70 -10.36 8.16 -9.17
N PHE A 71 -9.05 7.93 -9.29
CA PHE A 71 -8.10 8.32 -8.24
C PHE A 71 -7.95 9.83 -8.10
N ARG A 72 -8.02 10.59 -9.20
CA ARG A 72 -8.03 12.06 -9.13
C ARG A 72 -9.21 12.57 -8.30
N ILE A 73 -10.42 12.12 -8.62
CA ILE A 73 -11.64 12.55 -7.93
C ILE A 73 -11.57 12.17 -6.44
N ILE A 74 -11.20 10.94 -6.10
CA ILE A 74 -11.18 10.52 -4.69
C ILE A 74 -10.11 11.28 -3.90
N PHE A 75 -8.93 11.55 -4.47
CA PHE A 75 -7.89 12.32 -3.79
C PHE A 75 -8.27 13.78 -3.60
N GLU A 76 -8.87 14.41 -4.61
CA GLU A 76 -9.38 15.78 -4.47
C GLU A 76 -10.48 15.87 -3.41
N GLN A 77 -11.41 14.90 -3.37
CA GLN A 77 -12.43 14.84 -2.32
C GLN A 77 -11.80 14.71 -0.93
N LEU A 78 -10.82 13.82 -0.77
CA LEU A 78 -10.12 13.62 0.50
C LEU A 78 -9.32 14.85 0.93
N LEU A 79 -8.67 15.55 0.01
CA LEU A 79 -7.92 16.79 0.35
C LEU A 79 -8.86 17.95 0.72
N ASN A 80 -10.09 17.96 0.21
CA ASN A 80 -11.07 19.01 0.47
C ASN A 80 -11.99 18.73 1.67
N THR A 81 -11.93 17.53 2.26
CA THR A 81 -12.79 17.13 3.38
C THR A 81 -11.95 16.65 4.56
N GLN A 82 -12.41 16.91 5.79
CA GLN A 82 -11.69 16.52 7.00
C GLN A 82 -11.94 15.04 7.31
N ASN A 83 -11.13 14.15 6.73
CA ASN A 83 -11.20 12.71 6.95
C ASN A 83 -10.23 12.25 8.04
N PRO A 84 -10.43 11.05 8.61
CA PRO A 84 -9.42 10.43 9.47
C PRO A 84 -8.08 10.31 8.74
N LYS A 85 -6.99 10.51 9.49
CA LYS A 85 -5.62 10.47 8.96
C LYS A 85 -5.24 9.11 8.36
N ASN A 86 -5.79 8.03 8.91
CA ASN A 86 -5.52 6.66 8.50
C ASN A 86 -6.60 6.20 7.52
N ILE A 87 -6.19 5.92 6.29
CA ILE A 87 -7.06 5.55 5.17
C ILE A 87 -6.62 4.20 4.63
N THR A 88 -7.55 3.30 4.39
CA THR A 88 -7.32 2.08 3.63
C THR A 88 -8.13 2.15 2.34
N ILE A 89 -7.44 2.08 1.20
CA ILE A 89 -8.08 2.00 -0.11
C ILE A 89 -8.13 0.53 -0.51
N LEU A 90 -9.34 0.00 -0.68
CA LEU A 90 -9.61 -1.30 -1.27
C LEU A 90 -10.06 -1.09 -2.72
N PHE A 91 -9.17 -1.39 -3.65
CA PHE A 91 -9.44 -1.29 -5.09
C PHE A 91 -9.81 -2.66 -5.66
N ILE A 92 -11.00 -2.80 -6.24
CA ILE A 92 -11.54 -4.07 -6.75
C ILE A 92 -11.83 -3.91 -8.24
N SER A 93 -11.19 -4.69 -9.09
CA SER A 93 -11.31 -4.55 -10.56
C SER A 93 -10.77 -5.79 -11.29
N ASP A 94 -11.12 -5.94 -12.57
CA ASP A 94 -10.49 -6.89 -13.49
C ASP A 94 -9.44 -6.27 -14.45
N GLY A 95 -9.24 -4.94 -14.37
CA GLY A 95 -8.00 -4.24 -14.71
C GLY A 95 -7.77 -3.94 -16.18
N GLN A 96 -8.82 -3.83 -16.97
CA GLN A 96 -8.72 -3.60 -18.41
C GLN A 96 -8.70 -2.10 -18.78
N GLU A 97 -8.76 -1.23 -17.78
CA GLU A 97 -9.01 0.20 -17.97
C GLU A 97 -7.71 1.01 -18.16
N PRO A 98 -7.80 2.14 -18.87
CA PRO A 98 -6.68 3.06 -19.03
C PRO A 98 -6.16 3.59 -17.69
N PHE A 99 -4.83 3.69 -17.59
CA PHE A 99 -4.12 4.23 -16.43
C PHE A 99 -2.90 5.05 -16.85
N ASP A 100 -2.79 6.27 -16.32
CA ASP A 100 -1.67 7.19 -16.54
C ASP A 100 -1.24 7.80 -15.19
N LEU A 101 -0.11 7.30 -14.67
CA LEU A 101 0.43 7.71 -13.38
C LEU A 101 0.86 9.19 -13.36
N ASN A 102 1.33 9.73 -14.49
CA ASN A 102 1.91 11.08 -14.54
C ASN A 102 0.87 12.14 -14.15
N GLN A 103 -0.39 11.91 -14.50
CA GLN A 103 -1.50 12.81 -14.15
C GLN A 103 -1.82 12.80 -12.64
N LEU A 104 -1.40 11.78 -11.90
CA LEU A 104 -1.71 11.62 -10.48
C LEU A 104 -0.55 12.00 -9.55
N GLN A 105 0.68 12.09 -10.07
CA GLN A 105 1.88 12.20 -9.24
C GLN A 105 1.82 13.35 -8.22
N GLY A 106 1.43 14.55 -8.66
CA GLY A 106 1.32 15.71 -7.77
C GLY A 106 0.23 15.56 -6.68
N LEU A 107 -0.88 14.88 -6.99
CA LEU A 107 -1.95 14.59 -6.03
C LEU A 107 -1.52 13.51 -5.04
N ILE A 108 -0.83 12.46 -5.50
CA ILE A 108 -0.32 11.38 -4.66
C ILE A 108 0.63 11.93 -3.59
N GLU A 109 1.56 12.82 -3.96
CA GLU A 109 2.49 13.43 -3.00
C GLU A 109 1.74 14.26 -1.94
N LYS A 110 0.76 15.08 -2.35
CA LYS A 110 -0.10 15.82 -1.41
C LYS A 110 -0.87 14.89 -0.48
N MET A 111 -1.43 13.81 -1.03
CA MET A 111 -2.15 12.82 -0.24
C MET A 111 -1.26 12.20 0.84
N LYS A 112 -0.02 11.80 0.48
CA LYS A 112 0.93 11.18 1.42
C LYS A 112 1.46 12.14 2.49
N GLN A 113 1.42 13.44 2.24
CA GLN A 113 1.74 14.47 3.25
C GLN A 113 0.63 14.61 4.29
N ASN A 114 -0.63 14.38 3.90
CA ASN A 114 -1.80 14.60 4.76
C ASN A 114 -2.32 13.29 5.41
N TYR A 115 -2.10 12.16 4.76
CA TYR A 115 -2.72 10.87 5.11
C TYR A 115 -1.70 9.73 5.20
N LEU A 116 -2.05 8.75 6.03
CA LEU A 116 -1.43 7.44 6.09
C LEU A 116 -2.33 6.49 5.34
N ILE A 117 -1.86 5.97 4.22
CA ILE A 117 -2.64 5.28 3.22
C ILE A 117 -2.12 3.86 3.08
N GLN A 118 -2.98 2.90 3.40
CA GLN A 118 -2.80 1.50 3.10
C GLN A 118 -3.57 1.16 1.83
N PHE A 119 -2.85 0.82 0.75
CA PHE A 119 -3.46 0.38 -0.51
C PHE A 119 -3.54 -1.15 -0.62
N ILE A 120 -4.73 -1.69 -0.85
CA ILE A 120 -5.01 -3.11 -1.07
C ILE A 120 -5.75 -3.27 -2.40
N SER A 121 -5.28 -4.16 -3.26
CA SER A 121 -5.98 -4.53 -4.48
C SER A 121 -6.65 -5.90 -4.34
N LEU A 122 -7.83 -6.05 -4.92
CA LEU A 122 -8.50 -7.32 -5.15
C LEU A 122 -8.72 -7.49 -6.66
N ALA A 123 -7.88 -8.32 -7.28
CA ALA A 123 -7.99 -8.66 -8.68
C ALA A 123 -9.11 -9.68 -8.91
N VAL A 124 -10.00 -9.39 -9.85
CA VAL A 124 -11.06 -10.29 -10.30
C VAL A 124 -10.70 -10.88 -11.66
N GLY A 125 -10.59 -12.20 -11.75
CA GLY A 125 -10.17 -12.89 -12.96
C GLY A 125 -8.66 -12.99 -13.13
N GLN A 126 -8.22 -13.29 -14.36
CA GLN A 126 -6.80 -13.49 -14.69
C GLN A 126 -6.20 -12.31 -15.46
N SER A 127 -7.04 -11.35 -15.86
CA SER A 127 -6.67 -10.25 -16.74
C SER A 127 -6.20 -9.01 -16.00
N PHE A 128 -6.35 -8.97 -14.66
CA PHE A 128 -5.91 -7.82 -13.90
C PHE A 128 -4.38 -7.68 -13.99
N PRO A 129 -3.84 -6.63 -14.62
CA PRO A 129 -2.41 -6.48 -14.75
C PRO A 129 -1.86 -6.26 -13.35
N ASN A 130 -1.13 -7.25 -12.82
CA ASN A 130 -0.35 -7.11 -11.58
C ASN A 130 0.48 -5.82 -11.59
N THR A 131 0.88 -5.37 -12.77
CA THR A 131 1.55 -4.10 -13.02
C THR A 131 0.77 -2.88 -12.52
N ILE A 132 -0.54 -2.74 -12.81
CA ILE A 132 -1.31 -1.54 -12.40
C ILE A 132 -1.46 -1.51 -10.88
N SER A 133 -1.87 -2.62 -10.25
CA SER A 133 -1.99 -2.69 -8.78
C SER A 133 -0.65 -2.41 -8.11
N ASN A 134 0.44 -2.99 -8.62
CA ASN A 134 1.76 -2.76 -8.06
C ASN A 134 2.18 -1.30 -8.21
N ILE A 135 2.00 -0.69 -9.40
CA ILE A 135 2.31 0.73 -9.61
C ILE A 135 1.51 1.61 -8.65
N LEU A 136 0.18 1.47 -8.62
CA LEU A 136 -0.70 2.23 -7.73
C LEU A 136 -0.27 2.08 -6.28
N ARG A 137 -0.04 0.84 -5.84
CA ARG A 137 0.44 0.56 -4.49
C ARG A 137 1.75 1.29 -4.21
N ASN A 138 2.78 1.15 -5.03
CA ASN A 138 4.08 1.77 -4.75
C ASN A 138 4.01 3.28 -4.66
N CYS A 139 3.14 3.89 -5.48
CA CYS A 139 3.01 5.33 -5.50
C CYS A 139 2.20 5.82 -4.29
N ILE A 140 1.06 5.18 -4.00
CA ILE A 140 0.04 5.65 -3.04
C ILE A 140 0.31 5.14 -1.62
N HIS A 141 0.67 3.86 -1.47
CA HIS A 141 0.83 3.22 -0.18
C HIS A 141 2.00 3.84 0.59
N ASN A 142 1.74 4.28 1.82
CA ASN A 142 2.75 4.77 2.76
C ASN A 142 2.48 4.29 4.18
N GLN A 143 1.78 3.17 4.37
CA GLN A 143 1.47 2.65 5.69
C GLN A 143 1.58 1.13 5.76
N ASN A 144 2.34 0.62 6.71
CA ASN A 144 2.51 -0.82 6.96
C ASN A 144 3.03 -1.58 5.72
N SER A 145 4.34 -1.52 5.50
CA SER A 145 5.01 -2.23 4.40
C SER A 145 4.69 -3.73 4.32
N SER A 146 4.37 -4.38 5.45
CA SER A 146 4.04 -5.80 5.53
C SER A 146 2.61 -6.16 5.10
N CYS A 147 1.72 -5.18 4.91
CA CYS A 147 0.35 -5.42 4.46
C CYS A 147 0.36 -6.12 3.08
N PRO A 148 -0.37 -7.22 2.87
CA PRO A 148 -0.51 -7.81 1.54
C PRO A 148 -0.96 -6.80 0.49
N ALA A 149 -0.36 -6.86 -0.70
CA ALA A 149 -0.65 -5.96 -1.81
C ALA A 149 -1.89 -6.35 -2.60
N LEU A 150 -2.09 -7.66 -2.77
CA LEU A 150 -3.00 -8.22 -3.74
C LEU A 150 -3.73 -9.42 -3.12
N PHE A 151 -5.05 -9.39 -3.28
CA PHE A 151 -5.92 -10.54 -3.15
C PHE A 151 -6.44 -10.89 -4.55
N GLU A 152 -6.73 -12.16 -4.78
CA GLU A 152 -7.18 -12.63 -6.10
C GLU A 152 -8.47 -13.43 -5.94
N TYR A 153 -9.41 -13.18 -6.83
CA TYR A 153 -10.54 -14.05 -7.09
C TYR A 153 -10.41 -14.58 -8.52
N ARG A 154 -10.36 -15.90 -8.68
CA ARG A 154 -10.24 -16.52 -10.01
C ARG A 154 -11.62 -16.81 -10.57
N ARG A 155 -11.96 -16.16 -11.69
CA ARG A 155 -13.19 -16.43 -12.43
C ARG A 155 -13.31 -17.92 -12.75
N ARG A 156 -14.44 -18.50 -12.36
CA ARG A 156 -14.80 -19.89 -12.59
C ARG A 156 -16.29 -19.99 -12.78
N ASP A 157 -16.74 -21.08 -13.40
CA ASP A 157 -18.18 -21.31 -13.53
C ASP A 157 -18.79 -21.80 -12.22
N ALA A 158 -18.99 -20.87 -11.28
CA ALA A 158 -19.56 -21.13 -9.97
C ALA A 158 -20.94 -20.45 -9.81
N PRO A 159 -21.84 -21.04 -9.02
CA PRO A 159 -23.11 -20.42 -8.65
C PRO A 159 -22.87 -19.19 -7.76
N TYR A 160 -23.81 -18.24 -7.79
CA TYR A 160 -23.74 -16.98 -7.05
C TYR A 160 -23.34 -17.14 -5.57
N GLY A 161 -23.91 -18.12 -4.87
CA GLY A 161 -23.63 -18.36 -3.45
C GLY A 161 -22.16 -18.69 -3.18
N GLU A 162 -21.53 -19.49 -4.03
CA GLU A 162 -20.11 -19.82 -3.90
C GLU A 162 -19.21 -18.61 -4.19
N ILE A 163 -19.56 -17.81 -5.20
CA ILE A 163 -18.84 -16.57 -5.51
C ILE A 163 -18.88 -15.62 -4.31
N LYS A 164 -20.07 -15.45 -3.71
CA LYS A 164 -20.27 -14.60 -2.52
C LYS A 164 -19.45 -15.09 -1.33
N GLU A 165 -19.47 -16.39 -1.03
CA GLU A 165 -18.70 -16.97 0.08
C GLU A 165 -17.18 -16.78 -0.11
N GLU A 166 -16.66 -16.91 -1.33
CA GLU A 166 -15.25 -16.60 -1.61
C GLU A 166 -14.90 -15.15 -1.31
N PHE A 167 -15.73 -14.19 -1.75
CA PHE A 167 -15.52 -12.78 -1.44
C PHE A 167 -15.65 -12.48 0.06
N ILE A 168 -16.57 -13.13 0.78
CA ILE A 168 -16.67 -13.03 2.25
C ILE A 168 -15.34 -13.43 2.89
N ASN A 169 -14.77 -14.57 2.49
CA ASN A 169 -13.50 -15.05 3.03
C ASN A 169 -12.33 -14.09 2.74
N ILE A 170 -12.28 -13.52 1.52
CA ILE A 170 -11.28 -12.52 1.16
C ILE A 170 -11.45 -11.26 2.01
N PHE A 171 -12.68 -10.75 2.12
CA PHE A 171 -12.98 -9.53 2.87
C PHE A 171 -12.76 -9.69 4.37
N GLN A 172 -13.00 -10.87 4.95
CA GLN A 172 -12.64 -11.14 6.34
C GLN A 172 -11.13 -11.01 6.59
N LYS A 173 -10.29 -11.52 5.67
CA LYS A 173 -8.83 -11.32 5.74
C LYS A 173 -8.47 -9.84 5.62
N ILE A 174 -9.09 -9.11 4.70
CA ILE A 174 -8.86 -7.67 4.53
C ILE A 174 -9.31 -6.88 5.76
N LYS A 175 -10.44 -7.25 6.39
CA LYS A 175 -10.95 -6.60 7.62
C LYS A 175 -9.93 -6.63 8.75
N GLN A 176 -9.20 -7.74 8.89
CA GLN A 176 -8.13 -7.88 9.89
C GLN A 176 -6.97 -6.92 9.66
N LEU A 177 -6.76 -6.45 8.42
CA LEU A 177 -5.70 -5.52 8.04
C LEU A 177 -6.09 -4.05 8.26
N LEU A 178 -7.34 -3.74 8.62
CA LEU A 178 -7.79 -2.36 8.81
C LEU A 178 -7.34 -1.76 10.15
N CYS A 179 -6.87 -2.59 11.08
CA CYS A 179 -6.23 -2.12 12.30
C CYS A 179 -4.78 -1.72 11.99
N VAL A 180 -4.53 -0.41 11.91
CA VAL A 180 -3.26 0.16 11.49
C VAL A 180 -2.60 0.96 12.61
N LYS A 181 -1.30 1.22 12.47
CA LYS A 181 -0.54 2.04 13.44
C LYS A 181 -0.85 3.53 13.22
N ALA A 182 -1.18 4.25 14.30
CA ALA A 182 -1.90 5.53 14.23
C ALA A 182 -1.11 6.72 13.64
N ASN A 183 0.22 6.74 13.74
CA ASN A 183 1.05 7.91 13.40
C ASN A 183 2.29 7.52 12.60
N HIS A 184 2.75 8.41 11.72
CA HIS A 184 4.15 8.40 11.28
C HIS A 184 4.97 9.28 12.19
N PHE A 185 6.22 8.92 12.30
CA PHE A 185 7.18 9.47 13.22
C PHE A 185 8.12 10.40 12.44
N GLN A 186 8.11 11.69 12.79
CA GLN A 186 9.03 12.70 12.25
C GLN A 186 10.39 12.56 12.93
N LEU A 187 11.45 12.51 12.13
CA LEU A 187 12.84 12.42 12.55
C LEU A 187 13.52 13.77 12.38
N ASN A 188 14.53 14.04 13.19
CA ASN A 188 15.36 15.25 13.11
C ASN A 188 16.35 15.26 11.93
N GLN A 189 16.53 14.13 11.23
CA GLN A 189 17.49 13.99 10.14
C GLN A 189 17.01 12.97 9.11
N PRO A 190 17.46 13.07 7.84
CA PRO A 190 17.10 12.14 6.79
C PRO A 190 17.60 10.71 7.08
N VAL A 191 16.78 9.73 6.71
CA VAL A 191 17.07 8.28 6.81
C VAL A 191 16.70 7.58 5.51
N TYR A 192 17.28 6.39 5.29
CA TYR A 192 16.85 5.47 4.25
C TYR A 192 15.87 4.45 4.85
N GLN A 193 14.71 4.24 4.21
CA GLN A 193 13.77 3.18 4.62
C GLN A 193 14.20 1.79 4.15
N THR A 194 15.06 1.73 3.13
CA THR A 194 15.62 0.49 2.59
C THR A 194 17.07 0.68 2.20
N ILE A 195 17.80 -0.44 2.12
CA ILE A 195 19.18 -0.55 1.64
C ILE A 195 19.30 -0.10 0.18
N ALA A 196 18.29 -0.43 -0.64
CA ALA A 196 18.34 -0.22 -2.08
C ALA A 196 17.96 1.21 -2.49
N SER A 197 17.28 1.97 -1.62
CA SER A 197 16.81 3.31 -1.93
C SER A 197 17.94 4.33 -1.89
N LYS A 198 18.05 5.15 -2.94
CA LYS A 198 18.83 6.39 -2.93
C LYS A 198 18.04 7.59 -2.39
N LYS A 199 16.74 7.44 -2.17
CA LYS A 199 15.87 8.49 -1.65
C LYS A 199 15.84 8.42 -0.13
N THR A 200 16.03 9.58 0.49
CA THR A 200 15.91 9.76 1.94
C THR A 200 14.51 10.27 2.30
N THR A 201 14.12 10.03 3.55
CA THR A 201 12.89 10.56 4.16
C THR A 201 13.19 11.06 5.56
N MET A 202 12.41 12.01 6.07
CA MET A 202 12.42 12.40 7.49
C MET A 202 11.22 11.82 8.25
N THR A 203 10.46 10.91 7.63
CA THR A 203 9.29 10.27 8.25
C THR A 203 9.38 8.77 8.13
N VAL A 204 9.09 8.06 9.22
CA VAL A 204 9.11 6.60 9.29
C VAL A 204 7.82 6.08 9.92
N ALA A 205 7.37 4.91 9.50
CA ALA A 205 6.22 4.29 10.14
C ALA A 205 6.63 3.63 11.47
N PRO A 206 5.70 3.46 12.43
CA PRO A 206 5.98 2.86 13.73
C PRO A 206 6.44 1.41 13.61
N GLY A 207 7.49 1.03 14.34
CA GLY A 207 8.10 -0.29 14.27
C GLY A 207 8.77 -0.61 12.93
N GLU A 208 8.85 0.31 11.97
CA GLU A 208 9.64 0.06 10.75
C GLU A 208 11.13 0.31 11.00
N PRO A 209 12.00 -0.59 10.51
CA PRO A 209 13.43 -0.35 10.54
C PRO A 209 13.80 0.68 9.46
N PHE A 210 14.84 1.45 9.74
CA PHE A 210 15.43 2.42 8.80
C PHE A 210 16.93 2.52 9.07
N ILE A 211 17.66 3.10 8.11
CA ILE A 211 19.11 3.26 8.14
C ILE A 211 19.41 4.76 8.26
N GLN A 212 20.23 5.13 9.24
CA GLN A 212 20.77 6.47 9.34
C GLN A 212 21.66 6.79 8.12
N VAL A 213 21.47 7.96 7.51
CA VAL A 213 22.38 8.45 6.47
C VAL A 213 23.73 8.72 7.11
N ASN A 214 24.79 8.07 6.61
CA ASN A 214 26.15 8.35 7.06
C ASN A 214 26.70 9.54 6.25
N ASP A 215 26.48 10.75 6.75
CA ASP A 215 27.01 12.00 6.20
C ASP A 215 28.28 12.48 6.94
N GLY A 216 28.82 11.64 7.83
CA GLY A 216 29.93 12.01 8.71
C GLY A 216 29.52 12.85 9.92
N SER A 217 28.23 13.19 10.06
CA SER A 217 27.70 13.78 11.28
C SER A 217 27.46 12.69 12.33
N ASN A 218 28.01 12.87 13.53
CA ASN A 218 27.66 12.04 14.69
C ASN A 218 26.33 12.47 15.32
N GLN A 219 25.41 13.02 14.51
CA GLN A 219 24.12 13.46 15.02
C GLN A 219 23.25 12.24 15.36
N LYS A 220 22.71 12.26 16.57
CA LYS A 220 21.82 11.23 17.06
C LYS A 220 20.44 11.39 16.43
N ILE A 221 19.82 10.26 16.08
CA ILE A 221 18.44 10.25 15.59
C ILE A 221 17.53 10.53 16.78
N ILE A 222 16.74 11.59 16.69
CA ILE A 222 15.74 11.97 17.70
C ILE A 222 14.35 11.70 17.13
N LEU A 223 13.52 11.06 17.95
CA LEU A 223 12.13 10.78 17.67
C LEU A 223 11.25 11.28 18.81
N GLU A 224 10.39 12.26 18.52
CA GLU A 224 9.49 12.88 19.52
C GLU A 224 10.22 13.35 20.79
N GLY A 225 11.45 13.86 20.63
CA GLY A 225 12.28 14.33 21.74
C GLY A 225 13.14 13.25 22.42
N GLU A 226 13.03 11.99 22.01
CA GLU A 226 13.86 10.90 22.54
C GLU A 226 14.93 10.44 21.55
N GLU A 227 16.13 10.19 22.05
CA GLU A 227 17.21 9.59 21.26
C GLU A 227 16.92 8.11 20.97
N LEU A 228 16.89 7.76 19.69
CA LEU A 228 16.79 6.37 19.25
C LEU A 228 18.16 5.70 19.29
N LYS A 229 18.20 4.51 19.89
CA LYS A 229 19.37 3.63 19.83
C LYS A 229 19.30 2.72 18.58
N PRO A 230 20.44 2.41 17.94
CA PRO A 230 20.50 1.38 16.91
C PRO A 230 19.92 0.06 17.44
N THR A 231 19.13 -0.62 16.61
CA THR A 231 18.63 -1.96 16.95
C THR A 231 19.69 -3.00 16.60
N VAL A 232 19.84 -4.00 17.46
CA VAL A 232 20.65 -5.21 17.20
C VAL A 232 19.77 -6.46 17.09
N ASN A 233 18.45 -6.28 17.05
CA ASN A 233 17.50 -7.38 16.95
C ASN A 233 17.55 -7.98 15.52
N PRO A 234 17.86 -9.28 15.38
CA PRO A 234 17.90 -9.92 14.06
C PRO A 234 16.58 -9.84 13.28
N VAL A 235 15.43 -9.76 13.96
CA VAL A 235 14.12 -9.64 13.32
C VAL A 235 14.00 -8.32 12.57
N ASP A 236 14.37 -7.21 13.21
CA ASP A 236 14.31 -5.86 12.61
C ASP A 236 15.27 -5.76 11.41
N ILE A 237 16.48 -6.34 11.53
CA ILE A 237 17.47 -6.38 10.45
C ILE A 237 16.94 -7.20 9.27
N SER A 238 16.35 -8.37 9.56
CA SER A 238 15.74 -9.22 8.54
C SER A 238 14.60 -8.50 7.82
N GLN A 239 13.74 -7.80 8.56
CA GLN A 239 12.65 -7.00 7.99
C GLN A 239 13.18 -5.90 7.06
N LEU A 240 14.24 -5.18 7.46
CA LEU A 240 14.88 -4.16 6.63
C LEU A 240 15.40 -4.75 5.32
N ILE A 241 16.06 -5.91 5.37
CA ILE A 241 16.57 -6.61 4.19
C ILE A 241 15.41 -7.03 3.29
N SER A 242 14.37 -7.66 3.85
CA SER A 242 13.18 -8.08 3.11
C SER A 242 12.49 -6.91 2.41
N ASN A 243 12.26 -5.80 3.13
CA ASN A 243 11.69 -4.58 2.56
C ASN A 243 12.56 -4.05 1.41
N SER A 244 13.88 -4.09 1.56
CA SER A 244 14.82 -3.63 0.54
C SER A 244 14.80 -4.48 -0.73
N VAL A 245 14.77 -5.81 -0.57
CA VAL A 245 14.69 -6.74 -1.70
C VAL A 245 13.35 -6.59 -2.40
N GLN A 246 12.25 -6.51 -1.65
CA GLN A 246 10.91 -6.33 -2.21
C GLN A 246 10.82 -5.03 -3.01
N GLN A 247 11.25 -3.89 -2.43
CA GLN A 247 11.28 -2.62 -3.13
C GLN A 247 12.09 -2.73 -4.42
N LYS A 248 13.25 -3.39 -4.39
CA LYS A 248 14.09 -3.49 -5.57
C LYS A 248 13.49 -4.35 -6.68
N ILE A 249 12.93 -5.52 -6.33
CA ILE A 249 12.19 -6.37 -7.27
C ILE A 249 11.09 -5.56 -7.95
N ILE A 250 10.36 -4.79 -7.16
CA ILE A 250 9.28 -3.94 -7.63
C ILE A 250 9.77 -2.84 -8.58
N GLU A 251 10.78 -2.05 -8.19
CA GLU A 251 11.37 -0.99 -9.02
C GLU A 251 11.87 -1.55 -10.36
N THR A 252 12.48 -2.72 -10.29
CA THR A 252 13.02 -3.42 -11.45
C THR A 252 11.91 -3.96 -12.35
N ALA A 253 10.84 -4.53 -11.80
CA ALA A 253 9.67 -4.96 -12.58
C ALA A 253 8.93 -3.78 -13.24
N ALA A 254 8.96 -2.60 -12.62
CA ALA A 254 8.37 -1.39 -13.17
C ALA A 254 9.19 -0.76 -14.30
N ASN A 255 10.48 -1.11 -14.45
CA ASN A 255 11.41 -0.40 -15.31
C ASN A 255 12.06 -1.35 -16.33
N GLN A 256 11.47 -1.41 -17.54
CA GLN A 256 11.75 -2.42 -18.58
C GLN A 256 13.22 -2.45 -19.07
N GLU A 257 14.00 -1.39 -18.83
CA GLU A 257 15.39 -1.24 -19.29
C GLU A 257 16.45 -1.61 -18.23
N SER A 258 16.06 -2.11 -17.06
CA SER A 258 16.98 -2.30 -15.93
C SER A 258 17.88 -3.53 -16.07
N ASN A 259 19.18 -3.40 -15.81
CA ASN A 259 20.09 -4.55 -15.65
C ASN A 259 19.88 -5.21 -14.27
N TYR A 260 19.03 -6.24 -14.24
CA TYR A 260 18.67 -7.02 -13.05
C TYR A 260 19.90 -7.50 -12.25
N ALA A 261 20.90 -8.04 -12.95
CA ALA A 261 22.06 -8.66 -12.31
C ALA A 261 22.90 -7.66 -11.51
N GLN A 262 23.08 -6.44 -12.05
CA GLN A 262 23.83 -5.39 -11.36
C GLN A 262 23.12 -4.95 -10.06
N SER A 263 21.80 -4.76 -10.13
CA SER A 263 21.00 -4.33 -8.98
C SER A 263 21.06 -5.34 -7.82
N PHE A 264 20.95 -6.64 -8.10
CA PHE A 264 21.07 -7.68 -7.08
C PHE A 264 22.49 -7.76 -6.52
N GLN A 265 23.51 -7.55 -7.34
CA GLN A 265 24.90 -7.57 -6.90
C GLN A 265 25.25 -6.39 -5.98
N GLU A 266 24.69 -5.20 -6.24
CA GLU A 266 24.81 -4.03 -5.36
C GLU A 266 24.18 -4.30 -3.99
N MET A 267 22.96 -4.85 -3.96
CA MET A 267 22.31 -5.24 -2.71
C MET A 267 23.11 -6.28 -1.93
N LYS A 268 23.59 -7.33 -2.61
CA LYS A 268 24.44 -8.36 -2.01
C LYS A 268 25.67 -7.74 -1.35
N THR A 269 26.39 -6.89 -2.07
CA THR A 269 27.59 -6.21 -1.57
C THR A 269 27.29 -5.37 -0.33
N TYR A 270 26.19 -4.61 -0.33
CA TYR A 270 25.82 -3.79 0.81
C TYR A 270 25.43 -4.61 2.03
N CYS A 271 24.62 -5.67 1.87
CA CYS A 271 24.27 -6.58 2.96
C CYS A 271 25.52 -7.20 3.61
N TYR A 272 26.51 -7.62 2.81
CA TYR A 272 27.79 -8.11 3.34
C TYR A 272 28.52 -7.04 4.15
N SER A 273 28.51 -5.79 3.70
CA SER A 273 29.17 -4.69 4.41
C SER A 273 28.55 -4.41 5.79
N ILE A 274 27.23 -4.57 5.93
CA ILE A 274 26.53 -4.45 7.22
C ILE A 274 26.95 -5.59 8.14
N ILE A 275 26.86 -6.83 7.66
CA ILE A 275 27.21 -8.03 8.44
C ILE A 275 28.66 -7.94 8.93
N GLN A 276 29.60 -7.54 8.06
CA GLN A 276 31.02 -7.44 8.42
C GLN A 276 31.31 -6.34 9.46
N LYS A 277 30.57 -5.22 9.44
CA LYS A 277 30.73 -4.16 10.44
C LYS A 277 30.25 -4.60 11.82
N ASP A 278 29.15 -5.33 11.90
CA ASP A 278 28.63 -5.86 13.17
C ASP A 278 29.54 -6.95 13.77
N PHE A 279 30.16 -7.78 12.93
CA PHE A 279 31.13 -8.77 13.40
C PHE A 279 32.43 -8.15 13.93
N LYS A 280 32.84 -6.97 13.41
CA LYS A 280 34.03 -6.26 13.91
C LYS A 280 33.81 -5.53 15.23
N MET A 281 32.57 -5.28 15.65
CA MET A 281 32.27 -4.64 16.95
C MET A 281 32.19 -5.65 18.12
N LYS A 282 32.22 -6.95 17.84
CA LYS A 282 32.13 -8.02 18.85
C LYS A 282 33.46 -8.71 19.18
N ASN A 283 34.56 -8.31 18.55
CA ASN A 283 35.93 -8.76 18.81
C ASN A 283 36.80 -7.57 19.20
#